data_AF-A0A367ITU3-F1
#
_entry.id   AF-A0A367ITU3-F1
#
_cell.length_a   1.000
_cell.length_b   1.000
_cell.length_c   1.000
_cell.angle_alpha   90.00
_cell.angle_beta   90.00
_cell.angle_gamma   90.00
#
_symmetry.space_group_name_H-M   'P 1'
#
loop_
_entity.id
_entity.type
_entity.pdbx_description
1 polymer ?
#
loop_
_entity_poly.entity_id
_entity_poly.type
_entity_poly.pdbx_seq_one_letter_code
_entity_poly.pdbx_strand_id
1 'polypeptide(L)'
;MDYEYTETEEEKQIKEEYKTWKKNARFLYDLVVTKSLEWPSLTCQWFPDVENRPDKNYKTQRLLLGTHTNDEEPNYLMIASVQLPKDSQDIDLRKYEESSNEIGGYGGYNNAQIQITQKIIHEGEVNRARYQYENPNVIATKSRSGEVYVFDRTTHASFPKEDEPFSPDLRLMGHSEEGYGLAWNPHRTRSTHLISAGFDGLIAHWDIAAASKENRVLSPMQTYKAHKSSVSDVAWHMKHDSIFASVGDDGQLMIWDIRNESYQPIQHVLAHQAEVNCVGFSPSNEWILATGSSDKTAALWDL
;
A
#
# COMPACT_ATOMS: atom_id res chain seq x y z
N MET A 1 -35.87 -7.09 -20.71
CA MET A 1 -35.74 -5.64 -20.96
C MET A 1 -34.25 -5.38 -20.97
N ASP A 2 -33.68 -5.31 -22.16
CA ASP A 2 -32.27 -5.01 -22.34
C ASP A 2 -32.09 -3.52 -22.05
N TYR A 3 -31.43 -3.21 -20.93
CA TYR A 3 -30.98 -1.85 -20.66
C TYR A 3 -29.82 -1.58 -21.62
N GLU A 4 -30.06 -0.80 -22.67
CA GLU A 4 -28.98 -0.25 -23.50
C GLU A 4 -28.12 0.65 -22.61
N TYR A 5 -26.92 0.19 -22.29
CA TYR A 5 -25.93 0.97 -21.56
C TYR A 5 -25.43 2.10 -22.47
N THR A 6 -25.92 3.32 -22.24
CA THR A 6 -25.41 4.50 -22.94
C THR A 6 -24.14 4.99 -22.28
N GLU A 7 -23.02 4.82 -22.97
CA GLU A 7 -21.71 5.31 -22.55
C GLU A 7 -21.74 6.84 -22.31
N THR A 8 -21.23 7.27 -21.17
CA THR A 8 -21.20 8.69 -20.79
C THR A 8 -20.17 9.46 -21.60
N GLU A 9 -20.32 10.79 -21.72
CA GLU A 9 -19.32 11.64 -22.40
C GLU A 9 -17.94 11.58 -21.71
N GLU A 10 -17.92 11.41 -20.39
CA GLU A 10 -16.70 11.23 -19.62
C GLU A 10 -15.99 9.91 -19.98
N GLU A 11 -16.72 8.80 -20.07
CA GLU A 11 -16.16 7.51 -20.49
C GLU A 11 -15.56 7.56 -21.90
N LYS A 12 -16.23 8.25 -22.82
CA LYS A 12 -15.70 8.47 -24.17
C LYS A 12 -14.40 9.26 -24.14
N GLN A 13 -14.35 10.33 -23.35
CA GLN A 13 -13.15 11.13 -23.19
C GLN A 13 -11.99 10.29 -22.63
N ILE A 14 -12.22 9.51 -21.56
CA ILE A 14 -11.23 8.62 -20.96
C ILE A 14 -10.69 7.62 -21.99
N LYS A 15 -11.56 7.01 -22.80
CA LYS A 15 -11.13 6.07 -23.84
C LYS A 15 -10.28 6.74 -24.92
N GLU A 16 -10.62 7.95 -25.34
CA GLU A 16 -9.84 8.69 -26.35
C GLU A 16 -8.48 9.15 -25.81
N GLU A 17 -8.44 9.62 -24.57
CA GLU A 17 -7.18 9.96 -23.88
C GLU A 17 -6.29 8.72 -23.71
N TYR A 18 -6.84 7.58 -23.28
CA TYR A 18 -6.11 6.33 -23.16
C TYR A 18 -5.54 5.86 -24.51
N LYS A 19 -6.32 5.92 -25.60
CA LYS A 19 -5.83 5.58 -26.95
C LYS A 19 -4.67 6.50 -27.36
N THR A 20 -4.77 7.78 -27.05
CA THR A 20 -3.72 8.77 -27.35
C THR A 20 -2.46 8.50 -26.54
N TRP A 21 -2.60 8.27 -25.23
CA TRP A 21 -1.50 7.86 -24.35
C TRP A 21 -0.82 6.58 -24.86
N LYS A 22 -1.60 5.55 -25.21
CA LYS A 22 -1.07 4.25 -25.67
C LYS A 22 -0.24 4.39 -26.95
N LYS A 23 -0.64 5.25 -27.89
CA LYS A 23 0.16 5.56 -29.09
C LYS A 23 1.49 6.25 -28.76
N ASN A 24 1.52 7.03 -27.69
CA ASN A 24 2.68 7.80 -27.26
C ASN A 24 3.57 7.09 -26.23
N ALA A 25 3.09 6.02 -25.60
CA ALA A 25 3.78 5.35 -24.49
C ALA A 25 5.22 4.94 -24.82
N ARG A 26 5.49 4.49 -26.06
CA ARG A 26 6.84 4.14 -26.54
C ARG A 26 7.86 5.29 -26.52
N PHE A 27 7.39 6.53 -26.48
CA PHE A 27 8.24 7.73 -26.41
C PHE A 27 8.35 8.29 -25.00
N LEU A 28 7.48 7.84 -24.09
CA LEU A 28 7.36 8.35 -22.73
C LEU A 28 8.01 7.41 -21.70
N TYR A 29 8.10 6.12 -21.99
CA TYR A 29 8.51 5.10 -21.03
C TYR A 29 9.52 4.15 -21.64
N ASP A 30 10.56 3.83 -20.84
CA ASP A 30 11.44 2.71 -21.12
C ASP A 30 10.75 1.37 -20.81
N LEU A 31 9.76 1.31 -19.92
CA LEU A 31 9.06 0.08 -19.57
C LEU A 31 7.59 0.36 -19.24
N VAL A 32 6.68 -0.39 -19.87
CA VAL A 32 5.26 -0.42 -19.52
C VAL A 32 4.82 -1.87 -19.39
N VAL A 33 4.29 -2.23 -18.22
CA VAL A 33 3.72 -3.56 -17.94
C VAL A 33 2.28 -3.35 -17.49
N THR A 34 1.33 -3.95 -18.21
CA THR A 34 -0.09 -3.87 -17.86
C THR A 34 -0.60 -5.26 -17.54
N LYS A 35 -1.22 -5.41 -16.36
CA LYS A 35 -1.86 -6.64 -15.92
C LYS A 35 -3.26 -6.33 -15.42
N SER A 36 -4.27 -6.93 -16.05
CA SER A 36 -5.61 -6.98 -15.49
C SER A 36 -5.64 -8.00 -14.35
N LEU A 37 -6.02 -7.54 -13.17
CA LEU A 37 -6.33 -8.41 -12.03
C LEU A 37 -7.78 -8.87 -12.10
N GLU A 38 -8.08 -9.96 -11.42
CA GLU A 38 -9.45 -10.48 -11.28
C GLU A 38 -10.33 -9.51 -10.49
N TRP A 39 -9.81 -9.01 -9.37
CA TRP A 39 -10.43 -7.99 -8.53
C TRP A 39 -9.49 -6.78 -8.37
N PRO A 40 -10.04 -5.57 -8.17
CA PRO A 40 -9.25 -4.38 -7.84
C PRO A 40 -8.40 -4.58 -6.59
N SER A 41 -7.31 -3.82 -6.52
CA SER A 41 -6.43 -3.79 -5.35
C SER A 41 -6.35 -2.38 -4.80
N LEU A 42 -6.71 -2.18 -3.52
CA LEU A 42 -6.60 -0.89 -2.83
C LEU A 42 -5.19 -0.64 -2.27
N THR A 43 -4.29 -1.64 -2.36
CA THR A 43 -2.93 -1.56 -1.84
C THR A 43 -1.92 -2.12 -2.83
N CYS A 44 -0.75 -1.49 -2.88
CA CYS A 44 0.37 -1.96 -3.67
C CYS A 44 1.67 -1.58 -2.96
N GLN A 45 2.54 -2.56 -2.70
CA GLN A 45 3.86 -2.31 -2.13
C GLN A 45 4.87 -3.32 -2.70
N TRP A 46 6.01 -2.83 -3.21
CA TRP A 46 7.14 -3.70 -3.56
C TRP A 46 7.78 -4.28 -2.32
N PHE A 47 8.00 -5.59 -2.32
CA PHE A 47 8.90 -6.23 -1.36
C PHE A 47 10.35 -5.79 -1.62
N PRO A 48 11.22 -5.79 -0.59
CA PRO A 48 12.59 -5.31 -0.72
C PRO A 48 13.53 -6.30 -1.42
N ASP A 49 13.16 -7.58 -1.49
CA ASP A 49 13.98 -8.61 -2.14
C ASP A 49 13.92 -8.54 -3.65
N VAL A 50 15.10 -8.70 -4.26
CA VAL A 50 15.29 -8.80 -5.70
C VAL A 50 16.08 -10.07 -5.97
N GLU A 51 15.48 -11.02 -6.68
CA GLU A 51 16.16 -12.23 -7.12
C GLU A 51 16.77 -12.01 -8.50
N ASN A 52 18.10 -12.14 -8.59
CA ASN A 52 18.85 -11.99 -9.84
C ASN A 52 19.60 -13.28 -10.16
N ARG A 53 19.12 -14.03 -11.15
CA ARG A 53 19.75 -15.28 -11.59
C ARG A 53 20.67 -15.02 -12.79
N PRO A 54 21.96 -15.42 -12.76
CA PRO A 54 22.89 -15.18 -13.87
C PRO A 54 22.48 -15.79 -15.20
N ASP A 55 21.76 -16.91 -15.18
CA ASP A 55 21.26 -17.63 -16.37
C ASP A 55 20.00 -17.00 -16.99
N LYS A 56 19.38 -16.03 -16.30
CA LYS A 56 18.15 -15.36 -16.76
C LYS A 56 18.44 -13.96 -17.26
N ASN A 57 17.68 -13.50 -18.24
CA ASN A 57 17.70 -12.13 -18.75
C ASN A 57 16.78 -11.16 -17.98
N TYR A 58 16.11 -11.64 -16.93
CA TYR A 58 15.24 -10.85 -16.06
C TYR A 58 15.67 -10.95 -14.60
N LYS A 59 15.23 -9.98 -13.79
CA LYS A 59 15.20 -10.02 -12.33
C LYS A 59 13.78 -10.31 -11.87
N THR A 60 13.62 -11.05 -10.77
CA THR A 60 12.31 -11.31 -10.16
C THR A 60 12.18 -10.47 -8.91
N GLN A 61 11.05 -9.80 -8.76
CA GLN A 61 10.66 -9.05 -7.56
C GLN A 61 9.26 -9.47 -7.12
N ARG A 62 8.85 -9.07 -5.92
CA ARG A 62 7.51 -9.38 -5.41
C ARG A 62 6.71 -8.13 -5.11
N LEU A 63 5.42 -8.19 -5.40
CA LEU A 63 4.43 -7.16 -5.07
C LEU A 63 3.46 -7.69 -4.02
N LEU A 64 3.24 -6.89 -2.99
CA LEU A 64 2.16 -7.04 -2.03
C LEU A 64 0.92 -6.35 -2.56
N LEU A 65 -0.17 -7.10 -2.67
CA LEU A 65 -1.47 -6.67 -3.18
C LEU A 65 -2.56 -7.16 -2.24
N GLY A 66 -3.78 -6.67 -2.42
CA GLY A 66 -4.98 -7.23 -1.82
C GLY A 66 -6.16 -7.23 -2.79
N THR A 67 -7.31 -7.76 -2.37
CA THR A 67 -8.54 -7.70 -3.17
C THR A 67 -9.54 -6.72 -2.57
N HIS A 68 -10.41 -6.21 -3.44
CA HIS A 68 -11.65 -5.53 -3.09
C HIS A 68 -12.77 -6.13 -3.95
N THR A 69 -13.52 -7.06 -3.34
CA THR A 69 -14.56 -7.85 -4.03
C THR A 69 -15.97 -7.31 -3.80
N ASN A 70 -16.13 -6.26 -2.98
CA ASN A 70 -17.44 -5.76 -2.53
C ASN A 70 -18.33 -6.87 -1.93
N ASP A 71 -17.70 -7.80 -1.20
CA ASP A 71 -18.32 -8.96 -0.55
C ASP A 71 -19.00 -9.97 -1.50
N GLU A 72 -18.76 -9.88 -2.81
CA GLU A 72 -19.27 -10.85 -3.81
C GLU A 72 -18.49 -12.18 -3.77
N GLU A 73 -17.19 -12.10 -3.48
CA GLU A 73 -16.26 -13.23 -3.41
C GLU A 73 -15.37 -13.09 -2.16
N PRO A 74 -14.76 -14.18 -1.66
CA PRO A 74 -13.80 -14.10 -0.56
C PRO A 74 -12.64 -13.16 -0.89
N ASN A 75 -12.22 -12.36 0.11
CA ASN A 75 -11.08 -11.47 -0.04
C ASN A 75 -9.75 -12.14 0.30
N TYR A 76 -8.68 -11.67 -0.31
CA TYR A 76 -7.33 -12.20 -0.16
C TYR A 76 -6.28 -11.11 -0.01
N LEU A 77 -5.36 -11.32 0.94
CA LEU A 77 -4.02 -10.74 0.89
C LEU A 77 -3.21 -11.52 -0.16
N MET A 78 -2.61 -10.83 -1.11
CA MET A 78 -1.95 -11.45 -2.26
C MET A 78 -0.48 -11.06 -2.37
N ILE A 79 0.35 -12.01 -2.75
CA ILE A 79 1.74 -11.75 -3.16
C ILE A 79 1.88 -12.17 -4.62
N ALA A 80 2.33 -11.24 -5.45
CA ALA A 80 2.61 -11.46 -6.86
C ALA A 80 4.11 -11.49 -7.11
N SER A 81 4.58 -12.45 -7.90
CA SER A 81 5.90 -12.42 -8.51
C SER A 81 5.85 -11.60 -9.79
N VAL A 82 6.83 -10.71 -9.95
CA VAL A 82 7.00 -9.84 -11.10
C VAL A 82 8.38 -10.07 -11.71
N GLN A 83 8.42 -10.51 -12.95
CA GLN A 83 9.66 -10.60 -13.73
C GLN A 83 9.87 -9.27 -14.46
N LEU A 84 11.04 -8.66 -14.30
CA LEU A 84 11.41 -7.39 -14.93
C LEU A 84 12.70 -7.56 -15.73
N PRO A 85 12.87 -6.89 -16.88
CA PRO A 85 14.15 -6.86 -17.59
C PRO A 85 15.31 -6.40 -16.71
N LYS A 86 16.52 -6.88 -16.99
CA LYS A 86 17.75 -6.37 -16.34
C LYS A 86 18.20 -5.06 -17.01
N ASP A 87 18.80 -4.18 -16.22
CA ASP A 87 19.13 -2.81 -16.61
C ASP A 87 20.21 -2.69 -17.72
N SER A 88 20.90 -3.79 -18.08
CA SER A 88 22.07 -3.81 -18.96
C SER A 88 21.79 -4.28 -20.40
N GLN A 89 20.55 -4.20 -20.89
CA GLN A 89 20.22 -4.61 -22.26
C GLN A 89 19.90 -3.38 -23.11
N ASP A 90 20.68 -3.17 -24.18
CA ASP A 90 20.42 -2.15 -25.19
C ASP A 90 19.02 -2.34 -25.78
N ILE A 91 18.18 -1.32 -25.62
CA ILE A 91 16.84 -1.28 -26.19
C ILE A 91 16.97 -1.00 -27.69
N ASP A 92 16.86 -2.04 -28.53
CA ASP A 92 16.87 -1.89 -29.98
C ASP A 92 15.48 -1.45 -30.48
N LEU A 93 15.29 -0.12 -30.55
CA LEU A 93 14.07 0.57 -31.00
C LEU A 93 13.69 0.29 -32.47
N ARG A 94 14.47 -0.48 -33.24
CA ARG A 94 14.29 -0.66 -34.69
C ARG A 94 13.61 -1.97 -35.09
N LYS A 95 13.29 -2.87 -34.15
CA LYS A 95 12.63 -4.14 -34.48
C LYS A 95 11.12 -3.94 -34.67
N TYR A 96 10.68 -4.00 -35.93
CA TYR A 96 9.29 -4.11 -36.34
C TYR A 96 8.87 -5.58 -36.28
N GLU A 97 7.86 -5.94 -35.48
CA GLU A 97 7.25 -7.27 -35.49
C GLU A 97 5.94 -7.24 -36.29
N GLU A 98 5.94 -7.90 -37.46
CA GLU A 98 4.76 -8.03 -38.34
C GLU A 98 3.61 -8.84 -37.70
N SER A 99 3.88 -9.69 -36.71
CA SER A 99 2.87 -10.60 -36.13
C SER A 99 1.84 -9.92 -35.22
N SER A 100 2.18 -8.77 -34.63
CA SER A 100 1.28 -8.05 -33.71
C SER A 100 0.54 -6.89 -34.37
N ASN A 101 0.89 -6.53 -35.62
CA ASN A 101 0.43 -5.28 -36.25
C ASN A 101 0.71 -4.05 -35.36
N GLU A 102 1.75 -4.13 -34.49
CA GLU A 102 2.14 -3.07 -33.58
C GLU A 102 3.40 -2.37 -34.10
N ILE A 103 3.29 -1.06 -34.38
CA ILE A 103 4.45 -0.24 -34.70
C ILE A 103 5.08 0.21 -33.38
N GLY A 104 6.20 -0.42 -32.99
CA GLY A 104 7.00 -0.02 -31.83
C GLY A 104 6.57 -0.65 -30.50
N GLY A 105 6.04 -1.87 -30.53
CA GLY A 105 5.96 -2.72 -29.34
C GLY A 105 7.34 -3.27 -28.95
N TYR A 106 7.48 -3.67 -27.69
CA TYR A 106 8.58 -4.49 -27.18
C TYR A 106 8.56 -5.91 -27.81
N GLY A 107 8.65 -6.00 -29.13
CA GLY A 107 8.58 -7.22 -29.94
C GLY A 107 9.87 -8.05 -29.86
N GLY A 108 10.22 -8.47 -28.66
CA GLY A 108 11.42 -9.26 -28.38
C GLY A 108 11.70 -9.46 -26.88
N TYR A 109 11.06 -8.67 -26.02
CA TYR A 109 11.18 -8.76 -24.56
C TYR A 109 9.82 -8.97 -23.87
N ASN A 110 8.99 -9.85 -24.45
CA ASN A 110 7.65 -10.24 -23.97
C ASN A 110 7.61 -10.98 -22.61
N ASN A 111 8.61 -10.81 -21.74
CA ASN A 111 8.78 -11.67 -20.56
C ASN A 111 8.48 -10.98 -19.23
N ALA A 112 7.94 -9.75 -19.21
CA ALA A 112 7.46 -9.17 -17.97
C ALA A 112 6.18 -9.89 -17.52
N GLN A 113 6.35 -10.90 -16.68
CA GLN A 113 5.25 -11.73 -16.18
C GLN A 113 4.89 -11.35 -14.76
N ILE A 114 3.60 -11.08 -14.54
CA ILE A 114 3.01 -10.88 -13.22
C ILE A 114 2.12 -12.09 -12.91
N GLN A 115 2.50 -12.85 -11.88
CA GLN A 115 1.79 -14.04 -11.43
C GLN A 115 1.53 -13.97 -9.93
N ILE A 116 0.29 -14.21 -9.51
CA ILE A 116 -0.04 -14.38 -8.09
C ILE A 116 0.59 -15.69 -7.61
N THR A 117 1.51 -15.59 -6.66
CA THR A 117 2.24 -16.73 -6.08
C THR A 117 1.73 -17.13 -4.70
N GLN A 118 1.03 -16.23 -4.03
CA GLN A 118 0.37 -16.54 -2.76
C GLN A 118 -0.95 -15.77 -2.60
N LYS A 119 -1.98 -16.46 -2.09
CA LYS A 119 -3.25 -15.89 -1.60
C LYS A 119 -3.46 -16.35 -0.15
N ILE A 120 -3.70 -15.41 0.75
CA ILE A 120 -4.05 -15.67 2.17
C ILE A 120 -5.45 -15.11 2.39
N ILE A 121 -6.35 -15.90 2.98
CA ILE A 121 -7.74 -15.48 3.23
C ILE A 121 -7.76 -14.25 4.14
N HIS A 122 -8.62 -13.29 3.79
CA HIS A 122 -8.77 -12.04 4.51
C HIS A 122 -10.26 -11.75 4.78
N GLU A 123 -10.57 -11.31 5.99
CA GLU A 123 -11.91 -10.86 6.37
C GLU A 123 -12.10 -9.40 5.92
N GLY A 124 -13.05 -9.15 5.02
CA GLY A 124 -13.27 -7.87 4.34
C GLY A 124 -12.19 -7.53 3.29
N GLU A 125 -12.38 -6.47 2.51
CA GLU A 125 -11.35 -6.00 1.59
C GLU A 125 -10.06 -5.55 2.28
N VAL A 126 -8.96 -5.57 1.54
CA VAL A 126 -7.65 -5.16 2.04
C VAL A 126 -7.42 -3.67 1.72
N ASN A 127 -7.90 -2.79 2.62
CA ASN A 127 -7.78 -1.34 2.47
C ASN A 127 -6.32 -0.87 2.36
N ARG A 128 -5.43 -1.46 3.16
CA ARG A 128 -3.98 -1.24 3.07
C ARG A 128 -3.23 -2.46 3.61
N ALA A 129 -2.13 -2.85 2.97
CA ALA A 129 -1.23 -3.89 3.46
C ALA A 129 0.21 -3.38 3.48
N ARG A 130 0.93 -3.59 4.59
CA ARG A 130 2.34 -3.17 4.74
C ARG A 130 3.16 -4.25 5.42
N TYR A 131 4.32 -4.57 4.86
CA TYR A 131 5.28 -5.47 5.50
C TYR A 131 6.13 -4.75 6.55
N GLN A 132 6.57 -5.49 7.56
CA GLN A 132 7.52 -5.04 8.58
C GLN A 132 8.93 -4.93 7.98
N TYR A 133 9.59 -3.77 8.13
CA TYR A 133 10.88 -3.49 7.48
C TYR A 133 12.00 -4.52 7.76
N GLU A 134 12.18 -4.93 9.02
CA GLU A 134 13.23 -5.89 9.39
C GLU A 134 12.87 -7.35 9.08
N ASN A 135 11.58 -7.69 9.03
CA ASN A 135 11.10 -9.02 8.63
C ASN A 135 9.91 -8.90 7.67
N PRO A 136 10.17 -8.79 6.34
CA PRO A 136 9.11 -8.61 5.35
C PRO A 136 8.10 -9.76 5.27
N ASN A 137 8.31 -10.89 5.96
CA ASN A 137 7.29 -11.93 6.05
C ASN A 137 6.12 -11.55 6.98
N VAL A 138 6.34 -10.62 7.91
CA VAL A 138 5.28 -10.10 8.77
C VAL A 138 4.59 -8.95 8.04
N ILE A 139 3.28 -9.09 7.83
CA ILE A 139 2.46 -8.15 7.05
C ILE A 139 1.27 -7.74 7.91
N ALA A 140 1.10 -6.43 8.11
CA ALA A 140 -0.11 -5.88 8.70
C ALA A 140 -1.09 -5.45 7.60
N THR A 141 -2.39 -5.59 7.86
CA THR A 141 -3.46 -5.16 6.97
C THR A 141 -4.55 -4.39 7.70
N LYS A 142 -5.12 -3.41 7.00
CA LYS A 142 -6.39 -2.75 7.36
C LYS A 142 -7.52 -3.40 6.58
N SER A 143 -8.65 -3.57 7.26
CA SER A 143 -9.92 -4.06 6.70
C SER A 143 -11.02 -3.00 6.86
N ARG A 144 -12.25 -3.35 6.47
CA ARG A 144 -13.50 -2.62 6.78
C ARG A 144 -13.91 -2.71 8.25
N SER A 145 -13.30 -3.61 9.01
CA SER A 145 -13.46 -3.65 10.47
C SER A 145 -12.52 -2.63 11.12
N GLY A 146 -12.78 -2.31 12.39
CA GLY A 146 -11.83 -1.55 13.22
C GLY A 146 -10.59 -2.36 13.63
N GLU A 147 -10.52 -3.64 13.26
CA GLU A 147 -9.38 -4.51 13.58
C GLU A 147 -8.25 -4.30 12.57
N VAL A 148 -7.01 -4.40 13.05
CA VAL A 148 -5.83 -4.53 12.19
C VAL A 148 -5.36 -5.97 12.29
N TYR A 149 -5.16 -6.63 11.15
CA TYR A 149 -4.69 -8.02 11.13
C TYR A 149 -3.19 -8.07 10.87
N VAL A 150 -2.50 -9.03 11.48
CA VAL A 150 -1.09 -9.31 11.19
C VAL A 150 -0.95 -10.76 10.77
N PHE A 151 -0.21 -10.99 9.68
CA PHE A 151 0.09 -12.30 9.12
C PHE A 151 1.60 -12.49 9.05
N ASP A 152 2.09 -13.66 9.43
CA ASP A 152 3.36 -14.20 8.97
C ASP A 152 3.08 -15.05 7.72
N ARG A 153 3.37 -14.51 6.54
CA ARG A 153 3.06 -15.22 5.28
C ARG A 153 3.75 -16.59 5.14
N THR A 154 4.72 -16.94 5.98
CA THR A 154 5.39 -18.24 5.96
C THR A 154 4.63 -19.33 6.72
N THR A 155 3.71 -18.96 7.62
CA THR A 155 2.85 -19.90 8.35
C THR A 155 1.61 -20.29 7.55
N HIS A 156 1.28 -19.52 6.51
CA HIS A 156 0.18 -19.77 5.59
C HIS A 156 0.63 -20.54 4.33
N ALA A 157 -0.25 -21.38 3.79
CA ALA A 157 -0.04 -22.03 2.52
C ALA A 157 0.06 -21.00 1.37
N SER A 158 0.63 -21.39 0.23
CA SER A 158 0.63 -20.54 -0.97
C SER A 158 -0.78 -20.23 -1.45
N PHE A 159 -1.69 -21.20 -1.38
CA PHE A 159 -3.08 -21.00 -1.75
C PHE A 159 -3.97 -21.64 -0.69
N PRO A 160 -5.11 -21.03 -0.38
CA PRO A 160 -6.01 -21.54 0.64
C PRO A 160 -6.57 -22.90 0.22
N LYS A 161 -6.77 -23.77 1.19
CA LYS A 161 -7.53 -25.02 1.01
C LYS A 161 -9.03 -24.70 0.91
N GLU A 162 -9.78 -25.66 0.37
CA GLU A 162 -11.24 -25.62 0.42
C GLU A 162 -11.70 -25.47 1.88
N ASP A 163 -12.62 -24.54 2.12
CA ASP A 163 -13.16 -24.19 3.44
C ASP A 163 -12.11 -23.79 4.52
N GLU A 164 -10.93 -23.34 4.12
CA GLU A 164 -9.93 -22.82 5.07
C GLU A 164 -10.51 -21.60 5.82
N PRO A 165 -10.46 -21.55 7.16
CA PRO A 165 -11.02 -20.44 7.91
C PRO A 165 -10.07 -19.23 7.91
N PHE A 166 -10.65 -18.04 7.99
CA PHE A 166 -9.89 -16.82 8.27
C PHE A 166 -9.15 -16.94 9.60
N SER A 167 -7.82 -16.83 9.56
CA SER A 167 -6.94 -17.14 10.69
C SER A 167 -5.70 -16.25 10.73
N PRO A 168 -5.83 -14.94 11.01
CA PRO A 168 -4.66 -14.06 11.13
C PRO A 168 -3.80 -14.46 12.32
N ASP A 169 -2.48 -14.26 12.23
CA ASP A 169 -1.55 -14.57 13.32
C ASP A 169 -1.74 -13.66 14.54
N LEU A 170 -2.13 -12.39 14.32
CA LEU A 170 -2.55 -11.46 15.37
C LEU A 170 -3.77 -10.64 14.94
N ARG A 171 -4.62 -10.33 15.92
CA ARG A 171 -5.68 -9.31 15.81
C ARG A 171 -5.33 -8.13 16.71
N LEU A 172 -5.15 -6.95 16.14
CA LEU A 172 -4.89 -5.73 16.88
C LEU A 172 -6.19 -4.93 16.98
N MET A 173 -6.69 -4.82 18.21
CA MET A 173 -7.89 -4.09 18.56
C MET A 173 -7.54 -2.63 18.85
N GLY A 174 -8.50 -1.71 18.71
CA GLY A 174 -8.34 -0.33 19.16
C GLY A 174 -9.22 0.67 18.44
N HIS A 175 -9.50 0.46 17.16
CA HIS A 175 -10.41 1.31 16.40
C HIS A 175 -11.85 0.80 16.50
N SER A 176 -12.81 1.72 16.41
CA SER A 176 -14.23 1.41 16.27
C SER A 176 -14.73 1.42 14.83
N GLU A 177 -13.96 2.02 13.92
CA GLU A 177 -14.27 2.14 12.50
C GLU A 177 -13.08 1.73 11.64
N GLU A 178 -13.31 1.50 10.36
CA GLU A 178 -12.26 1.19 9.40
C GLU A 178 -11.26 2.35 9.21
N GLY A 179 -10.26 2.15 8.36
CA GLY A 179 -9.38 3.22 7.94
C GLY A 179 -8.29 2.74 7.01
N TYR A 180 -7.48 3.69 6.53
CA TYR A 180 -6.44 3.42 5.53
C TYR A 180 -5.02 3.57 6.09
N GLY A 181 -4.78 4.52 6.99
CA GLY A 181 -3.44 4.77 7.53
C GLY A 181 -2.85 3.55 8.24
N LEU A 182 -1.65 3.15 7.85
CA LEU A 182 -0.94 1.98 8.38
C LEU A 182 0.56 2.12 8.12
N ALA A 183 1.38 2.12 9.17
CA ALA A 183 2.83 2.27 9.06
C ALA A 183 3.60 1.49 10.12
N TRP A 184 4.52 0.64 9.67
CA TRP A 184 5.56 0.04 10.52
C TRP A 184 6.66 1.06 10.82
N ASN A 185 7.20 1.02 12.03
CA ASN A 185 8.36 1.82 12.38
C ASN A 185 9.60 1.26 11.63
N PRO A 186 10.32 2.08 10.84
CA PRO A 186 11.43 1.61 10.01
C PRO A 186 12.72 1.37 10.80
N HIS A 187 12.76 1.75 12.09
CA HIS A 187 13.96 1.69 12.91
C HIS A 187 14.09 0.36 13.63
N ARG A 188 15.30 -0.21 13.63
CA ARG A 188 15.61 -1.49 14.29
C ARG A 188 15.26 -1.52 15.77
N THR A 189 15.41 -0.40 16.47
CA THR A 189 15.11 -0.24 17.89
C THR A 189 13.64 -0.45 18.23
N ARG A 190 12.74 -0.24 17.25
CA ARG A 190 11.29 -0.34 17.39
C ARG A 190 10.64 -1.05 16.21
N SER A 191 11.32 -2.02 15.60
CA SER A 191 10.88 -2.63 14.34
C SER A 191 9.54 -3.36 14.44
N THR A 192 9.10 -3.72 15.65
CA THR A 192 7.81 -4.36 15.95
C THR A 192 6.69 -3.34 16.24
N HIS A 193 6.98 -2.04 16.19
CA HIS A 193 6.00 -1.01 16.41
C HIS A 193 5.21 -0.71 15.13
N LEU A 194 3.89 -0.68 15.27
CA LEU A 194 2.94 -0.39 14.21
C LEU A 194 2.01 0.72 14.65
N ILE A 195 1.74 1.67 13.76
CA ILE A 195 0.66 2.65 13.92
C ILE A 195 -0.38 2.48 12.85
N SER A 196 -1.64 2.73 13.19
CA SER A 196 -2.72 2.84 12.22
C SER A 196 -3.63 4.02 12.51
N ALA A 197 -4.29 4.50 11.47
CA ALA A 197 -5.27 5.56 11.51
C ALA A 197 -6.67 5.01 11.20
N GLY A 198 -7.70 5.59 11.81
CA GLY A 198 -9.10 5.20 11.65
C GLY A 198 -10.01 6.38 11.36
N PHE A 199 -11.17 6.06 10.77
CA PHE A 199 -12.27 7.01 10.55
C PHE A 199 -12.96 7.44 11.85
N ASP A 200 -12.71 6.70 12.94
CA ASP A 200 -13.05 7.07 14.31
C ASP A 200 -12.26 8.28 14.87
N GLY A 201 -11.38 8.87 14.07
CA GLY A 201 -10.55 10.02 14.46
C GLY A 201 -9.40 9.66 15.39
N LEU A 202 -9.09 8.36 15.53
CA LEU A 202 -8.02 7.86 16.38
C LEU A 202 -6.79 7.47 15.58
N ILE A 203 -5.65 7.53 16.27
CA ILE A 203 -4.43 6.83 15.87
C ILE A 203 -4.12 5.82 16.97
N ALA A 204 -3.98 4.56 16.62
CA ALA A 204 -3.64 3.51 17.56
C ALA A 204 -2.22 3.00 17.28
N HIS A 205 -1.51 2.68 18.36
CA HIS A 205 -0.11 2.26 18.35
C HIS A 205 0.03 0.97 19.14
N TRP A 206 0.64 -0.04 18.51
CA TRP A 206 0.94 -1.34 19.10
C TRP A 206 2.44 -1.64 19.02
N ASP A 207 2.90 -2.47 19.94
CA ASP A 207 4.12 -3.26 19.79
C ASP A 207 3.72 -4.74 19.67
N ILE A 208 3.93 -5.33 18.49
CA ILE A 208 3.54 -6.72 18.26
C ILE A 208 4.43 -7.73 19.02
N ALA A 209 5.57 -7.29 19.57
CA ALA A 209 6.41 -8.13 20.41
C ALA A 209 5.73 -8.49 21.74
N ALA A 210 4.68 -7.76 22.14
CA ALA A 210 3.86 -8.08 23.31
C ALA A 210 2.98 -9.33 23.09
N ALA A 211 2.84 -9.82 21.86
CA ALA A 211 2.12 -11.05 21.57
C ALA A 211 2.77 -12.28 22.20
N SER A 212 1.95 -13.24 22.59
CA SER A 212 2.40 -14.53 23.09
C SER A 212 1.63 -15.67 22.42
N LYS A 213 2.05 -16.92 22.66
CA LYS A 213 1.31 -18.08 22.16
C LYS A 213 -0.14 -18.13 22.68
N GLU A 214 -0.36 -17.62 23.89
CA GLU A 214 -1.66 -17.61 24.57
C GLU A 214 -2.47 -16.35 24.26
N ASN A 215 -1.80 -15.23 23.94
CA ASN A 215 -2.44 -13.97 23.62
C ASN A 215 -2.10 -13.50 22.20
N ARG A 216 -3.04 -13.73 21.27
CA ARG A 216 -2.97 -13.29 19.87
C ARG A 216 -3.85 -12.07 19.58
N VAL A 217 -4.51 -11.51 20.60
CA VAL A 217 -5.37 -10.33 20.49
C VAL A 217 -4.73 -9.21 21.30
N LEU A 218 -4.28 -8.14 20.64
CA LEU A 218 -3.57 -7.04 21.30
C LEU A 218 -4.43 -5.77 21.34
N SER A 219 -4.55 -5.19 22.52
CA SER A 219 -5.02 -3.80 22.69
C SER A 219 -3.87 -2.83 22.37
N PRO A 220 -4.16 -1.57 21.98
CA PRO A 220 -3.11 -0.61 21.67
C PRO A 220 -2.34 -0.29 22.96
N MET A 221 -1.02 -0.14 22.85
CA MET A 221 -0.22 0.38 23.96
C MET A 221 -0.48 1.87 24.17
N GLN A 222 -0.84 2.57 23.09
CA GLN A 222 -1.23 3.97 23.15
C GLN A 222 -2.27 4.30 22.06
N THR A 223 -3.20 5.19 22.42
CA THR A 223 -4.15 5.79 21.48
C THR A 223 -3.97 7.31 21.50
N TYR A 224 -3.87 7.93 20.33
CA TYR A 224 -3.76 9.38 20.17
C TYR A 224 -5.08 9.92 19.61
N LYS A 225 -5.62 10.96 20.27
CA LYS A 225 -6.91 11.56 19.94
C LYS A 225 -6.79 13.08 19.96
N ALA A 226 -6.35 13.66 18.86
CA ALA A 226 -6.31 15.12 18.67
C ALA A 226 -6.98 15.59 17.37
N HIS A 227 -7.05 14.73 16.34
CA HIS A 227 -7.84 15.03 15.16
C HIS A 227 -9.33 15.19 15.51
N LYS A 228 -9.98 16.12 14.81
CA LYS A 228 -11.40 16.45 15.02
C LYS A 228 -12.33 15.70 14.05
N SER A 229 -11.75 14.99 13.09
CA SER A 229 -12.42 14.19 12.07
C SER A 229 -11.61 12.91 11.81
N SER A 230 -12.02 12.12 10.82
CA SER A 230 -11.32 10.93 10.33
C SER A 230 -9.82 11.19 10.12
N VAL A 231 -8.99 10.23 10.53
CA VAL A 231 -7.55 10.27 10.25
C VAL A 231 -7.27 9.44 9.01
N SER A 232 -6.78 10.10 7.97
CA SER A 232 -6.66 9.51 6.63
C SER A 232 -5.34 8.76 6.49
N ASP A 233 -4.25 9.29 7.03
CA ASP A 233 -2.93 8.65 6.94
C ASP A 233 -1.99 8.93 8.12
N VAL A 234 -1.02 8.04 8.30
CA VAL A 234 0.04 8.12 9.32
C VAL A 234 1.37 7.64 8.74
N ALA A 235 2.47 8.29 9.15
CA ALA A 235 3.82 7.91 8.72
C ALA A 235 4.84 8.09 9.85
N TRP A 236 5.71 7.09 10.05
CA TRP A 236 6.85 7.24 10.94
C TRP A 236 7.96 8.09 10.30
N HIS A 237 8.69 8.81 11.13
CA HIS A 237 9.87 9.56 10.71
C HIS A 237 11.01 8.61 10.28
N MET A 238 11.71 8.95 9.20
CA MET A 238 12.72 8.04 8.59
C MET A 238 14.07 8.06 9.31
N LYS A 239 14.34 9.02 10.21
CA LYS A 239 15.60 9.14 10.98
C LYS A 239 15.44 9.12 12.50
N HIS A 240 14.20 9.26 13.00
CA HIS A 240 13.90 9.33 14.43
C HIS A 240 12.83 8.31 14.77
N ASP A 241 13.16 7.40 15.69
CA ASP A 241 12.33 6.22 15.99
C ASP A 241 11.15 6.50 16.91
N SER A 242 10.99 7.76 17.34
CA SER A 242 9.97 8.21 18.29
C SER A 242 8.98 9.20 17.67
N ILE A 243 9.27 9.70 16.46
CA ILE A 243 8.48 10.75 15.81
C ILE A 243 7.64 10.14 14.70
N PHE A 244 6.38 10.56 14.60
CA PHE A 244 5.51 10.24 13.48
C PHE A 244 4.63 11.44 13.12
N ALA A 245 4.06 11.42 11.92
CA ALA A 245 3.09 12.39 11.45
C ALA A 245 1.74 11.72 11.22
N SER A 246 0.68 12.50 11.34
CA SER A 246 -0.67 12.13 10.91
C SER A 246 -1.35 13.26 10.18
N VAL A 247 -2.29 12.89 9.32
CA VAL A 247 -3.13 13.80 8.54
C VAL A 247 -4.56 13.30 8.50
N GLY A 248 -5.52 14.21 8.36
CA GLY A 248 -6.94 13.85 8.39
C GLY A 248 -7.85 14.79 7.62
N ASP A 249 -9.15 14.48 7.68
CA ASP A 249 -10.22 15.22 7.03
C ASP A 249 -10.45 16.61 7.66
N ASP A 250 -9.87 16.87 8.83
CA ASP A 250 -9.87 18.18 9.49
C ASP A 250 -8.85 19.18 8.89
N GLY A 251 -8.19 18.80 7.79
CA GLY A 251 -7.21 19.64 7.09
C GLY A 251 -5.87 19.76 7.81
N GLN A 252 -5.68 19.05 8.93
CA GLN A 252 -4.51 19.19 9.80
C GLN A 252 -3.38 18.26 9.40
N LEU A 253 -2.16 18.76 9.50
CA LEU A 253 -0.95 17.97 9.69
C LEU A 253 -0.56 18.05 11.16
N MET A 254 -0.39 16.89 11.81
CA MET A 254 0.05 16.80 13.20
C MET A 254 1.34 16.00 13.30
N ILE A 255 2.29 16.50 14.09
CA ILE A 255 3.55 15.82 14.42
C ILE A 255 3.50 15.36 15.86
N TRP A 256 3.93 14.12 16.08
CA TRP A 256 3.81 13.43 17.36
C TRP A 256 5.16 12.93 17.82
N ASP A 257 5.34 12.88 19.13
CA ASP A 257 6.46 12.20 19.77
C ASP A 257 5.91 11.20 20.78
N ILE A 258 6.21 9.91 20.59
CA ILE A 258 5.71 8.84 21.46
C ILE A 258 6.26 8.91 22.89
N ARG A 259 7.29 9.74 23.12
CA ARG A 259 7.87 9.98 24.45
C ARG A 259 7.09 11.06 25.22
N ASN A 260 6.19 11.78 24.54
CA ASN A 260 5.37 12.81 25.17
C ASN A 260 4.20 12.18 25.93
N GLU A 261 4.26 12.21 27.27
CA GLU A 261 3.24 11.62 28.17
C GLU A 261 1.86 12.31 28.09
N SER A 262 1.77 13.52 27.53
CA SER A 262 0.47 14.19 27.31
C SER A 262 -0.33 13.57 26.16
N TYR A 263 0.32 12.78 25.30
CA TYR A 263 -0.26 12.20 24.09
C TYR A 263 -0.93 13.23 23.17
N GLN A 264 -0.49 14.48 23.25
CA GLN A 264 -0.87 15.56 22.37
C GLN A 264 0.20 15.74 21.28
N PRO A 265 -0.17 16.24 20.10
CA PRO A 265 0.80 16.53 19.06
C PRO A 265 1.77 17.61 19.54
N ILE A 266 3.06 17.44 19.23
CA ILE A 266 4.11 18.42 19.56
C ILE A 266 4.03 19.64 18.64
N GLN A 267 3.51 19.47 17.43
CA GLN A 267 3.19 20.53 16.49
C GLN A 267 1.93 20.14 15.70
N HIS A 268 1.14 21.12 15.32
CA HIS A 268 0.07 20.94 14.34
C HIS A 268 -0.11 22.20 13.52
N VAL A 269 -0.54 22.03 12.27
CA VAL A 269 -0.81 23.13 11.35
C VAL A 269 -2.00 22.79 10.48
N LEU A 270 -2.82 23.79 10.15
CA LEU A 270 -3.79 23.68 9.07
C LEU A 270 -3.01 23.60 7.75
N ALA A 271 -2.77 22.38 7.29
CA ALA A 271 -1.93 22.10 6.14
C ALA A 271 -2.64 22.45 4.83
N HIS A 272 -3.94 22.16 4.76
CA HIS A 272 -4.77 22.36 3.57
C HIS A 272 -6.17 22.90 3.92
N GLN A 273 -6.90 23.40 2.92
CA GLN A 273 -8.27 23.87 3.07
C GLN A 273 -9.33 22.78 2.78
N ALA A 274 -8.88 21.58 2.44
CA ALA A 274 -9.69 20.37 2.25
C ALA A 274 -9.03 19.20 2.98
N GLU A 275 -9.61 18.01 2.85
CA GLU A 275 -9.13 16.78 3.50
C GLU A 275 -7.70 16.47 3.08
N VAL A 276 -6.85 16.07 4.04
CA VAL A 276 -5.46 15.70 3.77
C VAL A 276 -5.35 14.18 3.77
N ASN A 277 -5.15 13.61 2.59
CA ASN A 277 -5.34 12.18 2.32
C ASN A 277 -4.08 11.34 2.55
N CYS A 278 -2.89 11.94 2.47
CA CYS A 278 -1.63 11.22 2.62
C CYS A 278 -0.50 12.10 3.15
N VAL A 279 0.45 11.46 3.84
CA VAL A 279 1.67 12.09 4.35
C VAL A 279 2.87 11.19 4.16
N GLY A 280 4.02 11.77 3.80
CA GLY A 280 5.26 11.03 3.61
C GLY A 280 6.49 11.82 4.02
N PHE A 281 7.33 11.24 4.87
CA PHE A 281 8.65 11.78 5.20
C PHE A 281 9.66 11.51 4.09
N SER A 282 10.57 12.45 3.88
CA SER A 282 11.71 12.25 2.98
C SER A 282 12.67 11.20 3.57
N PRO A 283 13.05 10.16 2.82
CA PRO A 283 14.04 9.19 3.28
C PRO A 283 15.47 9.77 3.32
N SER A 284 15.72 10.84 2.56
CA SER A 284 17.02 11.48 2.39
C SER A 284 17.22 12.70 3.27
N ASN A 285 16.17 13.48 3.55
CA ASN A 285 16.26 14.70 4.35
C ASN A 285 15.37 14.58 5.59
N GLU A 286 15.97 14.70 6.77
CA GLU A 286 15.28 14.53 8.06
C GLU A 286 14.30 15.66 8.39
N TRP A 287 14.37 16.80 7.72
CA TRP A 287 13.50 17.94 8.01
C TRP A 287 12.28 18.02 7.09
N ILE A 288 12.24 17.19 6.04
CA ILE A 288 11.28 17.35 4.95
C ILE A 288 10.22 16.26 4.97
N LEU A 289 8.97 16.69 4.83
CA LEU A 289 7.83 15.81 4.55
C LEU A 289 6.88 16.47 3.54
N ALA A 290 6.06 15.66 2.89
CA ALA A 290 5.05 16.12 1.94
C ALA A 290 3.66 15.62 2.35
N THR A 291 2.64 16.43 2.05
CA THR A 291 1.22 16.09 2.22
C THR A 291 0.50 16.20 0.88
N GLY A 292 -0.52 15.36 0.66
CA GLY A 292 -1.40 15.44 -0.51
C GLY A 292 -2.86 15.57 -0.07
N SER A 293 -3.62 16.43 -0.75
CA SER A 293 -4.98 16.80 -0.32
C SER A 293 -6.01 16.73 -1.45
N SER A 294 -7.29 16.60 -1.06
CA SER A 294 -8.46 16.75 -1.91
C SER A 294 -8.58 18.15 -2.56
N ASP A 295 -7.82 19.14 -2.07
CA ASP A 295 -7.71 20.47 -2.71
C ASP A 295 -6.92 20.47 -4.04
N LYS A 296 -6.47 19.28 -4.49
CA LYS A 296 -5.72 19.03 -5.72
C LYS A 296 -4.27 19.54 -5.68
N THR A 297 -3.75 19.78 -4.48
CA THR A 297 -2.36 20.20 -4.28
C THR A 297 -1.57 19.19 -3.45
N ALA A 298 -0.25 19.23 -3.62
CA ALA A 298 0.70 18.63 -2.69
C ALA A 298 1.52 19.76 -2.05
N ALA A 299 1.69 19.72 -0.73
CA ALA A 299 2.48 20.69 0.00
C ALA A 299 3.78 20.05 0.52
N LEU A 300 4.85 20.84 0.59
CA LEU A 300 6.13 20.46 1.16
C LEU A 300 6.34 21.24 2.45
N TRP A 301 6.80 20.55 3.50
CA TRP A 301 6.95 21.10 4.84
C TRP A 301 8.37 20.90 5.36
N ASP A 302 8.80 21.83 6.21
CA ASP A 302 10.05 21.81 6.97
C ASP A 302 9.68 21.75 8.48
N LEU A 303 10.31 20.84 9.24
CA LEU A 303 9.95 20.46 10.63
C LEU A 303 10.48 21.40 11.73
#